data_AF-A0AA95HTG0-F1
#
_entry.id   AF-A0AA95HTG0-F1
#
_cell.length_a   1.000
_cell.length_b   1.000
_cell.length_c   1.000
_cell.angle_alpha   90.00
_cell.angle_beta   90.00
_cell.angle_gamma   90.00
#
_symmetry.space_group_name_H-M   'P 1'
#
loop_
_entity.id
_entity.type
_entity.pdbx_description
1 polymer ?
#
loop_
_entity_poly.entity_id
_entity_poly.type
_entity_poly.pdbx_seq_one_letter_code
_entity_poly.pdbx_strand_id
1 'polypeptide(L)'
;MRFLYKRQPIGEMEDELSQVWQAMSSGWLVLFDLLFYSFILTLLIMPLTFTITRLTGTFIIIYSSLVCLFLLIRKAGKEKDDTNIK
;
A
#
# COMPACT_ATOMS: atom_id res chain seq x y z
N MET A 1 -31.35 -17.96 -33.99
CA MET A 1 -29.89 -17.89 -33.82
C MET A 1 -29.58 -17.92 -32.33
N ARG A 2 -28.90 -18.98 -31.90
CA ARG A 2 -28.66 -19.32 -30.50
C ARG A 2 -27.38 -18.62 -30.03
N PHE A 3 -27.51 -17.49 -29.35
CA PHE A 3 -26.37 -16.86 -28.68
C PHE A 3 -26.00 -17.69 -27.46
N LEU A 4 -24.98 -18.52 -27.61
CA LEU A 4 -24.20 -19.09 -26.52
C LEU A 4 -23.51 -17.94 -25.79
N TYR A 5 -24.16 -17.40 -24.75
CA TYR A 5 -23.50 -16.59 -23.75
C TYR A 5 -22.55 -17.50 -22.96
N LYS A 6 -21.35 -17.69 -23.51
CA LYS A 6 -20.26 -18.44 -22.90
C LYS A 6 -19.86 -17.65 -21.66
N ARG A 7 -20.34 -18.06 -20.48
CA ARG A 7 -19.83 -17.58 -19.18
C ARG A 7 -18.30 -17.65 -19.26
N GLN A 8 -17.64 -16.51 -19.27
CA GLN A 8 -16.20 -16.47 -19.07
C GLN A 8 -15.90 -17.17 -17.74
N PRO A 9 -14.91 -18.06 -17.70
CA PRO A 9 -14.59 -18.80 -16.49
C PRO A 9 -14.22 -17.78 -15.43
N ILE A 10 -14.93 -17.82 -14.31
CA ILE A 10 -14.76 -16.90 -13.16
C ILE A 10 -13.27 -16.85 -12.72
N GLY A 11 -12.51 -17.92 -12.94
CA GLY A 11 -11.07 -17.98 -12.67
C GLY A 11 -10.19 -17.06 -13.54
N GLU A 12 -10.53 -16.79 -14.80
CA GLU A 12 -9.75 -15.84 -15.62
C GLU A 12 -9.93 -14.40 -15.13
N MET A 13 -11.12 -14.06 -14.63
CA MET A 13 -11.37 -12.75 -14.01
C MET A 13 -10.68 -12.61 -12.64
N GLU A 14 -10.57 -13.68 -11.85
CA GLU A 14 -9.82 -13.66 -10.58
C GLU A 14 -8.32 -13.47 -10.82
N ASP A 15 -7.75 -14.07 -11.86
CA ASP A 15 -6.33 -13.90 -12.22
C ASP A 15 -6.03 -12.49 -12.75
N GLU A 16 -6.93 -11.90 -13.55
CA GLU A 16 -6.79 -10.49 -13.96
C GLU A 16 -6.95 -9.54 -12.76
N LEU A 17 -7.90 -9.80 -11.86
CA LEU A 17 -8.04 -9.01 -10.62
C LEU A 17 -6.83 -9.15 -9.71
N SER A 18 -6.23 -10.34 -9.60
CA SER A 18 -5.06 -10.57 -8.75
C SER A 18 -3.84 -9.85 -9.30
N GLN A 19 -3.66 -9.82 -10.63
CA GLN A 19 -2.61 -9.06 -11.30
C GLN A 19 -2.82 -7.55 -11.14
N VAL A 20 -4.07 -7.06 -11.27
CA VAL A 20 -4.39 -5.66 -11.03
C VAL A 20 -4.17 -5.30 -9.56
N TRP A 21 -4.58 -6.16 -8.63
CA TRP A 21 -4.34 -5.98 -7.20
C TRP A 21 -2.84 -5.97 -6.88
N GLN A 22 -2.06 -6.82 -7.54
CA GLN A 22 -0.61 -6.88 -7.39
C GLN A 22 0.10 -5.66 -8.01
N ALA A 23 -0.43 -5.14 -9.12
CA ALA A 23 0.05 -3.91 -9.74
C ALA A 23 -0.33 -2.67 -8.90
N MET A 24 -1.53 -2.66 -8.33
CA MET A 24 -2.04 -1.59 -7.47
C MET A 24 -1.36 -1.61 -6.08
N SER A 25 -1.00 -2.79 -5.58
CA SER A 25 -0.15 -3.00 -4.41
C SER A 25 1.34 -3.01 -4.74
N SER A 26 1.72 -2.59 -5.96
CA SER A 26 3.13 -2.44 -6.29
C SER A 26 3.77 -1.50 -5.28
N GLY A 27 4.92 -1.94 -4.74
CA GLY A 27 5.56 -1.25 -3.62
C GLY A 27 5.83 0.23 -3.90
N TRP A 28 5.96 0.62 -5.17
CA TRP A 28 6.16 2.00 -5.60
C TRP A 28 4.92 2.89 -5.44
N LEU A 29 3.74 2.42 -5.82
CA LEU A 29 2.49 3.17 -5.64
C LEU A 29 2.20 3.36 -4.14
N VAL A 30 2.41 2.32 -3.35
CA VAL A 30 2.19 2.39 -1.90
C VAL A 30 3.21 3.32 -1.21
N LEU A 31 4.49 3.30 -1.64
CA LEU A 31 5.50 4.22 -1.11
C LEU A 31 5.20 5.68 -1.45
N PHE A 32 4.66 5.94 -2.65
CA PHE A 32 4.24 7.28 -3.06
C PHE A 32 3.05 7.76 -2.23
N ASP A 33 2.06 6.91 -1.99
CA ASP A 33 0.91 7.23 -1.16
C ASP A 33 1.35 7.50 0.30
N LEU A 34 2.27 6.69 0.83
CA LEU A 34 2.88 6.91 2.15
C LEU A 34 3.61 8.26 2.24
N LEU A 35 4.30 8.66 1.17
CA LEU A 35 4.99 9.95 1.12
C LEU A 35 3.97 11.08 1.25
N PHE A 36 2.87 11.01 0.48
CA PHE A 36 1.80 11.99 0.53
C PHE A 36 1.13 12.06 1.92
N TYR A 37 0.81 10.92 2.52
CA TYR A 37 0.23 10.86 3.86
C TYR A 37 1.18 11.40 4.93
N SER A 38 2.47 11.04 4.88
CA SER A 38 3.46 11.56 5.83
C SER A 38 3.62 13.08 5.72
N PHE A 39 3.44 13.65 4.52
CA PHE A 39 3.49 15.08 4.28
C PHE A 39 2.29 15.81 4.88
N ILE A 40 1.08 15.30 4.63
CA ILE A 40 -0.16 15.84 5.22
C ILE A 40 -0.09 15.76 6.75
N LEU A 41 0.35 14.62 7.28
CA LEU A 41 0.42 14.40 8.72
C LEU A 41 1.46 15.33 9.38
N THR A 42 2.57 15.58 8.70
CA THR A 42 3.55 16.56 9.16
C THR A 42 2.97 17.99 9.15
N LEU A 43 2.26 18.38 8.09
CA LEU A 43 1.58 19.68 8.02
C LEU A 43 0.51 19.85 9.11
N LEU A 44 -0.23 18.79 9.42
CA LEU A 44 -1.27 18.81 10.44
C LEU A 44 -0.70 18.95 11.85
N ILE A 45 0.43 18.30 12.13
CA ILE A 45 1.10 18.32 13.44
C ILE A 45 1.94 19.58 13.63
N MET A 46 2.37 20.23 12.54
CA MET A 46 3.26 21.38 12.59
C MET A 46 2.63 22.56 13.34
N PRO A 47 3.22 23.00 14.46
CA PRO A 47 2.94 24.31 15.04
C PRO A 47 3.57 25.40 14.17
N LEU A 48 2.89 26.55 14.02
CA LEU A 48 3.36 27.69 13.21
C LEU A 48 4.79 28.17 13.54
N THR A 49 5.32 27.83 14.71
CA THR A 49 6.64 28.23 15.22
C THR A 49 7.78 27.28 14.84
N PHE A 50 7.51 26.19 14.13
CA PHE A 50 8.53 25.20 13.78
C PHE A 50 9.51 25.72 12.72
N THR A 51 10.80 25.59 13.03
CA THR A 51 11.88 25.85 12.07
C THR A 51 11.89 24.76 10.98
N ILE A 52 12.27 25.14 9.76
CA ILE A 52 12.31 24.24 8.58
C ILE A 52 13.10 22.95 8.88
N THR A 53 14.20 23.04 9.64
CA THR A 53 15.01 21.87 10.04
C THR A 53 14.24 20.87 10.93
N ARG A 54 13.38 21.36 11.83
CA ARG A 54 12.56 20.48 12.67
C ARG A 54 11.46 19.82 11.85
N LEU A 55 10.88 20.55 10.89
CA LEU A 55 9.86 20.04 9.98
C LEU A 55 10.39 18.88 9.12
N THR A 56 11.56 19.05 8.51
CA THR A 56 12.17 17.96 7.72
C THR A 56 12.55 16.77 8.61
N GLY A 57 13.04 17.01 9.82
CA GLY A 57 13.30 15.94 10.79
C GLY A 57 12.06 15.14 11.18
N THR A 58 10.96 15.82 11.53
CA THR A 58 9.69 15.15 11.88
C THR A 58 9.11 14.41 10.69
N PHE A 59 9.18 14.98 9.49
CA PHE A 59 8.74 14.34 8.26
C PHE A 59 9.47 13.02 8.01
N ILE A 60 10.80 13.01 8.11
CA ILE A 60 11.61 11.80 7.90
C ILE A 60 11.26 10.72 8.93
N ILE A 61 11.09 11.11 10.21
CA ILE A 61 10.74 10.16 11.27
C ILE A 61 9.37 9.53 11.00
N ILE A 62 8.36 10.34 10.68
CA ILE A 62 7.00 9.87 10.38
C ILE A 62 7.00 8.97 9.13
N TYR A 63 7.71 9.37 8.07
CA TYR A 63 7.81 8.56 6.87
C TYR A 63 8.48 7.21 7.16
N SER A 64 9.61 7.22 7.88
CA SER A 64 10.34 6.00 8.22
C SER A 64 9.53 5.03 9.08
N SER A 65 8.72 5.53 10.02
CA SER A 65 7.89 4.70 10.88
C SER A 65 6.74 4.05 10.08
N LEU A 66 6.12 4.80 9.17
CA LEU A 66 5.09 4.27 8.28
C LEU A 66 5.64 3.22 7.31
N VAL A 67 6.83 3.46 6.73
CA VAL A 67 7.50 2.48 5.86
C VAL A 67 7.82 1.20 6.62
N CYS A 68 8.33 1.32 7.85
CA CYS A 68 8.59 0.17 8.71
C CYS A 68 7.31 -0.64 8.99
N LEU A 69 6.22 0.05 9.32
CA LEU A 69 4.91 -0.56 9.55
C LEU A 69 4.38 -1.27 8.29
N PHE A 70 4.53 -0.66 7.11
CA PHE A 70 4.17 -1.27 5.84
C PHE A 70 4.95 -2.57 5.56
N LEU A 71 6.27 -2.57 5.81
CA LEU A 71 7.09 -3.77 5.65
C LEU A 71 6.68 -4.88 6.62
N LEU A 72 6.32 -4.54 7.86
CA LEU A 72 5.82 -5.51 8.84
C LEU A 72 4.49 -6.11 8.44
N ILE A 73 3.52 -5.31 7.98
CA ILE A 73 2.23 -5.80 7.48
C ILE A 73 2.46 -6.74 6.28
N ARG A 74 3.32 -6.35 5.35
CA ARG A 74 3.65 -7.18 4.19
C ARG A 74 4.30 -8.50 4.60
N LYS A 75 5.16 -8.49 5.62
CA LYS A 75 5.77 -9.71 6.18
C LYS A 75 4.72 -10.61 6.85
N ALA A 76 3.84 -10.05 7.68
CA ALA A 76 2.78 -10.79 8.36
C ALA A 76 1.73 -11.37 7.39
N GLY A 77 1.44 -10.65 6.30
CA GLY A 77 0.55 -11.13 5.24
C GLY A 77 1.09 -12.36 4.51
N LYS A 78 2.41 -12.40 4.26
CA LYS A 78 3.07 -13.58 3.66
C LYS A 78 3.05 -14.80 4.59
N GLU A 79 3.26 -14.58 5.90
CA GLU A 79 3.30 -15.67 6.88
C GLU A 79 1.94 -16.40 7.03
N LYS A 80 0.82 -15.69 6.83
CA LYS A 80 -0.52 -16.30 6.83
C LYS A 80 -0.80 -17.19 5.62
N ASP A 81 -0.14 -16.93 4.50
CA ASP A 81 -0.31 -17.71 3.26
C ASP A 81 0.41 -19.07 3.39
N ASP A 82 1.62 -19.07 3.99
CA ASP A 82 2.39 -20.30 4.25
C ASP A 82 1.72 -21.24 5.28
N THR A 83 0.83 -20.71 6.13
CA THR A 83 0.12 -21.53 7.14
C THR A 83 -1.13 -22.21 6.59
N ASN A 84 -1.72 -21.72 5.49
CA ASN A 84 -2.88 -22.36 4.85
C ASN A 84 -2.52 -23.51 3.90
N ILE A 85 -1.23 -23.69 3.61
CA ILE A 85 -0.74 -24.72 2.67
C ILE A 85 -0.27 -26.00 3.40
N LYS A 86 -0.22 -26.00 4.73
CA LYS A 86 0.08 -27.18 5.56
C LYS A 86 -1.19 -27.85 6.08
#